data_AF-A0A0E8CC65-F1
#
_entry.id   AF-A0A0E8CC65-F1
#
_cell.length_a   1.000
_cell.length_b   1.000
_cell.length_c   1.000
_cell.angle_alpha   90.00
_cell.angle_beta   90.00
_cell.angle_gamma   90.00
#
_symmetry.space_group_name_H-M   'P 1'
#
loop_
_entity.id
_entity.type
_entity.pdbx_description
1 polymer ?
#
loop_
_entity_poly.entity_id
_entity_poly.type
_entity_poly.pdbx_seq_one_letter_code
_entity_poly.pdbx_strand_id
1 'polypeptide(L)'
;MKPLLVAALSATALLVGCAAKQPQLTRSEYLKVTQRTYEGKSAEEVLNAAEKLFRLADGDDFKFFHDDDSMSASRSWIVYVVLAAAMGTDTWTVRTKEIPGGVRVSAALNTSAGSVLPMPTTGGDMSAGTTPGMGGNVPGTAIYDVFWARMDYLLGLSDQWMTCEESNRRVSTGAVWGPNDALCNGFNVKDDLPAELVGKIEKPKPSSTFNDG
;
A
#
# COMPACT_ATOMS: atom_id res chain seq x y z
N MET A 1 -9.82 44.07 -54.54
CA MET A 1 -10.46 43.49 -53.34
C MET A 1 -10.17 42.00 -53.32
N LYS A 2 -9.41 41.50 -52.33
CA LYS A 2 -9.22 40.05 -52.05
C LYS A 2 -10.36 39.58 -51.12
N PRO A 3 -10.80 38.32 -51.24
CA PRO A 3 -10.41 37.34 -50.20
C PRO A 3 -9.98 36.01 -50.84
N LEU A 4 -8.79 35.49 -50.51
CA LEU A 4 -8.49 34.59 -49.38
C LEU A 4 -9.21 33.22 -49.47
N LEU A 5 -8.58 32.28 -50.20
CA LEU A 5 -8.78 30.84 -50.02
C LEU A 5 -7.91 30.42 -48.83
N VAL A 6 -8.53 30.18 -47.68
CA VAL A 6 -7.86 29.59 -46.51
C VAL A 6 -8.00 28.08 -46.61
N ALA A 7 -6.88 27.41 -46.81
CA ALA A 7 -6.76 25.96 -46.70
C ALA A 7 -6.95 25.56 -45.23
N ALA A 8 -8.04 24.84 -44.95
CA ALA A 8 -8.27 24.22 -43.65
C ALA A 8 -7.45 22.91 -43.57
N LEU A 9 -6.24 23.00 -43.03
CA LEU A 9 -5.43 21.86 -42.64
C LEU A 9 -5.90 21.42 -41.24
N SER A 10 -6.87 20.50 -41.18
CA SER A 10 -7.31 19.90 -39.92
C SER A 10 -6.24 18.97 -39.36
N ALA A 11 -5.43 19.50 -38.44
CA ALA A 11 -4.51 18.71 -37.62
C ALA A 11 -5.30 18.03 -36.49
N THR A 12 -5.80 16.82 -36.75
CA THR A 12 -6.38 15.95 -35.72
C THR A 12 -5.25 15.40 -34.85
N ALA A 13 -4.92 16.10 -33.77
CA ALA A 13 -3.99 15.61 -32.77
C ALA A 13 -4.57 14.38 -32.07
N LEU A 14 -4.02 13.21 -32.42
CA LEU A 14 -4.25 11.96 -31.73
C LEU A 14 -3.69 12.07 -30.30
N LEU A 15 -4.53 12.44 -29.34
CA LEU A 15 -4.27 12.26 -27.92
C LEU A 15 -4.35 10.76 -27.59
N VAL A 16 -3.35 9.99 -28.06
CA VAL A 16 -3.09 8.65 -27.53
C VAL A 16 -2.36 8.86 -26.21
N GLY A 17 -3.12 9.12 -25.15
CA GLY A 17 -2.64 8.89 -23.80
C GLY A 17 -2.40 7.39 -23.68
N CYS A 18 -1.18 6.94 -23.98
CA CYS A 18 -0.75 5.60 -23.64
C CYS A 18 -0.93 5.44 -22.14
N ALA A 19 -1.95 4.70 -21.73
CA ALA A 19 -2.05 4.15 -20.39
C ALA A 19 -0.77 3.32 -20.19
N ALA A 20 0.24 3.91 -19.56
CA ALA A 20 1.49 3.23 -19.28
C ALA A 20 1.14 2.02 -18.41
N LYS A 21 1.20 0.84 -19.02
CA LYS A 21 0.93 -0.42 -18.34
C LYS A 21 1.99 -0.54 -17.25
N GLN A 22 1.58 -0.38 -16.00
CA GLN A 22 2.48 -0.48 -14.85
C GLN A 22 3.29 -1.78 -14.97
N PRO A 23 4.63 -1.73 -14.85
CA PRO A 23 5.48 -2.86 -15.16
C PRO A 23 5.18 -4.02 -14.22
N GLN A 24 4.87 -5.20 -14.75
CA GLN A 24 4.75 -6.39 -13.91
C GLN A 24 6.17 -6.82 -13.48
N LEU A 25 6.38 -7.02 -12.18
CA LEU A 25 7.67 -7.48 -11.67
C LEU A 25 7.96 -8.88 -12.25
N THR A 26 9.16 -9.06 -12.79
CA THR A 26 9.66 -10.39 -13.09
C THR A 26 9.78 -11.21 -11.80
N ARG A 27 9.84 -12.54 -11.91
CA ARG A 27 10.02 -13.42 -10.74
C ARG A 27 11.23 -13.01 -9.89
N SER A 28 12.36 -12.71 -10.52
CA SER A 28 13.59 -12.30 -9.83
C SER A 28 13.44 -10.95 -9.11
N GLU A 29 12.78 -9.98 -9.74
CA GLU A 29 12.51 -8.69 -9.11
C GLU A 29 11.54 -8.84 -7.94
N TYR A 30 10.48 -9.64 -8.14
CA TYR A 30 9.53 -9.96 -7.07
C TYR A 30 10.25 -10.57 -5.87
N LEU A 31 11.08 -11.60 -6.06
CA LEU A 31 11.83 -12.21 -4.97
C LEU A 31 12.80 -11.21 -4.31
N LYS A 32 13.43 -10.33 -5.08
CA LYS A 32 14.33 -9.30 -4.55
C LYS A 32 13.60 -8.29 -3.64
N VAL A 33 12.36 -7.91 -3.98
CA VAL A 33 11.60 -6.93 -3.20
C VAL A 33 10.81 -7.56 -2.06
N THR A 34 10.48 -8.85 -2.15
CA THR A 34 9.68 -9.57 -1.15
C THR A 34 10.51 -10.42 -0.20
N GLN A 35 11.82 -10.49 -0.37
CA GLN A 35 12.69 -11.28 0.50
C GLN A 35 13.84 -10.46 1.04
N ARG A 36 14.19 -10.73 2.30
CA ARG A 36 15.34 -10.13 2.96
C ARG A 36 15.99 -11.15 3.89
N THR A 37 17.30 -11.08 4.03
CA THR A 37 18.04 -11.84 5.05
C THR A 37 18.38 -10.92 6.20
N TYR A 38 18.14 -11.37 7.42
CA TYR A 38 18.60 -10.72 8.64
C TYR A 38 19.66 -11.60 9.32
N GLU A 39 20.91 -11.14 9.28
CA GLU A 39 22.04 -11.80 9.94
C GLU A 39 21.94 -11.61 11.46
N GLY A 40 22.29 -12.65 12.22
CA GLY A 40 22.29 -12.62 13.69
C GLY A 40 20.93 -12.50 14.34
N LYS A 41 19.83 -12.63 13.58
CA LYS A 41 18.45 -12.63 14.07
C LYS A 41 17.83 -14.02 14.00
N SER A 42 16.99 -14.35 14.97
CA SER A 42 16.15 -15.54 14.93
C SER A 42 14.84 -15.30 14.18
N ALA A 43 14.20 -16.39 13.74
CA ALA A 43 12.84 -16.36 13.21
C ALA A 43 11.85 -15.70 14.18
N GLU A 44 11.94 -16.02 15.47
CA GLU A 44 11.07 -15.47 16.50
C GLU A 44 11.22 -13.94 16.64
N GLU A 45 12.46 -13.43 16.65
CA GLU A 45 12.71 -11.98 16.70
C GLU A 45 12.08 -11.26 15.50
N VAL A 46 12.20 -11.85 14.31
CA VAL A 46 11.62 -11.30 13.08
C VAL A 46 10.09 -11.33 13.12
N LEU A 47 9.48 -12.45 13.50
CA LEU A 47 8.02 -12.56 13.54
C LEU A 47 7.43 -11.61 14.60
N ASN A 48 8.07 -11.47 15.76
CA ASN A 48 7.69 -10.50 16.77
C ASN A 48 7.81 -9.05 16.28
N ALA A 49 8.88 -8.72 15.53
CA ALA A 49 9.05 -7.41 14.92
C ALA A 49 7.96 -7.14 13.85
N ALA A 50 7.63 -8.13 13.02
CA ALA A 50 6.59 -8.02 12.01
C ALA A 50 5.20 -7.80 12.65
N GLU A 51 4.87 -8.54 13.71
CA GLU A 51 3.63 -8.30 14.46
C GLU A 51 3.60 -6.89 15.06
N LYS A 52 4.69 -6.45 15.70
CA LYS A 52 4.79 -5.09 16.24
C LYS A 52 4.61 -4.04 15.14
N LEU A 53 5.15 -4.26 13.94
CA LEU A 53 4.95 -3.37 12.79
C LEU A 53 3.46 -3.25 12.45
N PHE A 54 2.73 -4.36 12.31
CA PHE A 54 1.31 -4.32 11.96
C PHE A 54 0.45 -3.72 13.08
N ARG A 55 0.79 -3.98 14.35
CA ARG A 55 0.16 -3.31 15.49
C ARG A 55 0.41 -1.80 15.49
N LEU A 56 1.59 -1.34 15.09
CA LEU A 56 1.84 0.09 14.90
C LEU A 56 1.12 0.65 13.67
N ALA A 57 0.97 -0.13 12.60
CA ALA A 57 0.27 0.32 11.41
C ALA A 57 -1.22 0.61 11.72
N ASP A 58 -1.94 -0.34 12.33
CA ASP A 58 -3.39 -0.20 12.51
C ASP A 58 -3.97 -0.81 13.80
N GLY A 59 -3.09 -1.19 14.73
CA GLY A 59 -3.49 -1.61 16.08
C GLY A 59 -4.42 -2.82 16.09
N ASP A 60 -5.59 -2.63 16.67
CA ASP A 60 -6.65 -3.62 16.86
C ASP A 60 -7.43 -3.98 15.58
N ASP A 61 -7.23 -3.25 14.48
CA ASP A 61 -7.86 -3.58 13.19
C ASP A 61 -7.18 -4.78 12.50
N PHE A 62 -5.94 -5.10 12.88
CA PHE A 62 -5.26 -6.31 12.44
C PHE A 62 -5.62 -7.53 13.29
N LYS A 63 -5.95 -8.62 12.61
CA LYS A 63 -6.08 -9.97 13.16
C LYS A 63 -4.82 -10.77 12.82
N PHE A 64 -4.32 -11.52 13.79
CA PHE A 64 -3.07 -12.25 13.68
C PHE A 64 -3.30 -13.76 13.76
N PHE A 65 -2.58 -14.49 12.93
CA PHE A 65 -2.49 -15.95 12.96
C PHE A 65 -1.01 -16.34 12.90
N HIS A 66 -0.60 -17.24 13.79
CA HIS A 66 0.79 -17.66 13.92
C HIS A 66 0.94 -19.14 13.60
N ASP A 67 2.08 -19.47 13.02
CA ASP A 67 2.59 -20.81 12.77
C ASP A 67 4.07 -20.85 13.19
N ASP A 68 4.70 -22.02 13.18
CA ASP A 68 6.07 -22.19 13.67
C ASP A 68 7.10 -21.33 12.92
N ASP A 69 6.95 -21.20 11.61
CA ASP A 69 7.87 -20.48 10.73
C ASP A 69 7.23 -19.27 10.04
N SER A 70 5.99 -18.93 10.39
CA SER A 70 5.26 -17.87 9.69
C SER A 70 4.19 -17.20 10.54
N MET A 71 3.79 -16.02 10.09
CA MET A 71 2.60 -15.34 10.60
C MET A 71 1.78 -14.78 9.45
N SER A 72 0.49 -14.64 9.67
CA SER A 72 -0.39 -13.86 8.82
C SER A 72 -1.05 -12.74 9.63
N ALA A 73 -1.13 -11.56 9.03
CA ALA A 73 -1.82 -10.41 9.60
C ALA A 73 -2.85 -9.92 8.58
N SER A 74 -4.12 -9.84 8.97
CA SER A 74 -5.17 -9.37 8.09
C SER A 74 -5.98 -8.24 8.70
N ARG A 75 -6.36 -7.27 7.87
CA ARG A 75 -7.25 -6.17 8.26
C ARG A 75 -8.33 -5.99 7.21
N SER A 76 -9.54 -5.67 7.64
CA SER A 76 -10.62 -5.24 6.74
C SER A 76 -10.74 -3.74 6.82
N TRP A 77 -10.95 -3.10 5.67
CA TRP A 77 -11.01 -1.65 5.57
C TRP A 77 -12.19 -1.20 4.70
N ILE A 78 -12.64 0.02 4.96
CA ILE A 78 -13.60 0.74 4.12
C ILE A 78 -13.12 2.18 3.99
N VAL A 79 -13.13 2.70 2.76
CA VAL A 79 -12.90 4.10 2.44
C VAL A 79 -14.19 4.62 1.82
N TYR A 80 -14.78 5.64 2.43
CA TYR A 80 -16.02 6.26 1.96
C TYR A 80 -15.74 7.68 1.48
N VAL A 81 -16.17 7.99 0.26
CA VAL A 81 -16.03 9.30 -0.38
C VAL A 81 -17.37 9.71 -0.99
N VAL A 82 -18.22 10.36 -0.17
CA VAL A 82 -19.54 10.98 -0.45
C VAL A 82 -20.56 10.13 -1.21
N LEU A 83 -20.26 9.73 -2.44
CA LEU A 83 -21.12 8.87 -3.26
C LEU A 83 -20.48 7.52 -3.59
N ALA A 84 -19.23 7.28 -3.24
CA ALA A 84 -18.57 6.00 -3.51
C ALA A 84 -17.99 5.43 -2.22
N ALA A 85 -17.98 4.11 -2.11
CA ALA A 85 -17.16 3.42 -1.13
C ALA A 85 -16.26 2.40 -1.81
N ALA A 86 -15.05 2.24 -1.30
CA ALA A 86 -14.22 1.08 -1.55
C ALA A 86 -14.11 0.30 -0.24
N MET A 87 -14.21 -1.02 -0.30
CA MET A 87 -14.00 -1.87 0.86
C MET A 87 -13.13 -3.05 0.47
N GLY A 88 -12.37 -3.57 1.42
CA GLY A 88 -11.49 -4.68 1.13
C GLY A 88 -10.88 -5.32 2.36
N THR A 89 -10.04 -6.30 2.10
CA THR A 89 -9.23 -6.99 3.10
C THR A 89 -7.81 -7.06 2.57
N ASP A 90 -6.87 -6.59 3.39
CA ASP A 90 -5.45 -6.78 3.20
C ASP A 90 -5.03 -8.01 4.01
N THR A 91 -4.30 -8.93 3.41
CA THR A 91 -3.72 -10.11 4.06
C THR A 91 -2.23 -10.16 3.80
N TRP A 92 -1.46 -9.94 4.86
CA TRP A 92 -0.03 -10.12 4.90
C TRP A 92 0.32 -11.54 5.31
N THR A 93 1.30 -12.13 4.66
CA THR A 93 1.95 -13.36 5.11
C THR A 93 3.45 -13.11 5.18
N VAL A 94 4.01 -13.30 6.38
CA VAL A 94 5.44 -13.23 6.64
C VAL A 94 5.92 -14.65 6.96
N ARG A 95 6.86 -15.17 6.17
CA ARG A 95 7.49 -16.48 6.41
C ARG A 95 8.96 -16.29 6.68
N THR A 96 9.47 -17.10 7.58
CA THR A 96 10.87 -17.14 7.97
C THR A 96 11.44 -18.51 7.65
N LYS A 97 12.75 -18.53 7.40
CA LYS A 97 13.50 -19.76 7.23
C LYS A 97 14.88 -19.55 7.84
N GLU A 98 15.17 -20.29 8.90
CA GLU A 98 16.48 -20.30 9.52
C GLU A 98 17.55 -20.72 8.51
N ILE A 99 18.66 -19.99 8.49
CA ILE A 99 19.85 -20.26 7.68
C ILE A 99 21.11 -20.14 8.55
N PRO A 100 22.26 -20.70 8.13
CA PRO A 100 23.50 -20.50 8.89
C PRO A 100 23.81 -19.01 9.02
N GLY A 101 23.84 -18.50 10.25
CA GLY A 101 24.18 -17.11 10.56
C GLY A 101 23.01 -16.13 10.66
N GLY A 102 21.77 -16.54 10.38
CA GLY A 102 20.61 -15.65 10.48
C GLY A 102 19.33 -16.26 9.92
N VAL A 103 18.41 -15.41 9.48
CA VAL A 103 17.10 -15.83 8.99
C VAL A 103 16.79 -15.20 7.63
N ARG A 104 16.28 -16.01 6.70
CA ARG A 104 15.68 -15.51 5.46
C ARG A 104 14.20 -15.28 5.66
N VAL A 105 13.75 -14.09 5.35
CA VAL A 105 12.37 -13.65 5.50
C VAL A 105 11.76 -13.45 4.11
N SER A 106 10.49 -13.80 3.97
CA SER A 106 9.66 -13.44 2.83
C SER A 106 8.38 -12.79 3.32
N ALA A 107 7.97 -11.71 2.68
CA ALA A 107 6.72 -11.01 2.96
C ALA A 107 5.89 -10.93 1.68
N ALA A 108 4.60 -11.24 1.78
CA ALA A 108 3.66 -11.13 0.68
C ALA A 108 2.39 -10.43 1.15
N LEU A 109 1.89 -9.51 0.33
CA LEU A 109 0.60 -8.84 0.53
C LEU A 109 -0.37 -9.25 -0.58
N ASN A 110 -1.53 -9.73 -0.16
CA ASN A 110 -2.71 -9.89 -1.01
C ASN A 110 -3.80 -8.92 -0.57
N THR A 111 -4.40 -8.21 -1.52
CA THR A 111 -5.56 -7.36 -1.26
C THR A 111 -6.74 -7.83 -2.11
N SER A 112 -7.88 -8.07 -1.46
CA SER A 112 -9.18 -8.23 -2.10
C SER A 112 -10.01 -7.00 -1.83
N ALA A 113 -10.41 -6.26 -2.88
CA ALA A 113 -11.16 -5.01 -2.74
C ALA A 113 -12.31 -4.94 -3.73
N GLY A 114 -13.43 -4.34 -3.34
CA GLY A 114 -14.57 -4.06 -4.20
C GLY A 114 -15.05 -2.61 -4.05
N SER A 115 -15.91 -2.18 -4.97
CA SER A 115 -16.48 -0.84 -4.97
C SER A 115 -18.00 -0.88 -4.77
N VAL A 116 -18.51 0.14 -4.08
CA VAL A 116 -19.93 0.45 -3.96
C VAL A 116 -20.18 1.78 -4.62
N LEU A 117 -21.06 1.79 -5.63
CA LEU A 117 -21.39 2.98 -6.41
C LEU A 117 -22.91 3.15 -6.54
N PRO A 118 -23.42 4.39 -6.63
CA PRO A 118 -24.82 4.67 -6.85
C PRO A 118 -25.21 4.23 -8.26
N MET A 119 -26.32 3.50 -8.37
CA MET A 119 -26.83 2.98 -9.63
C MET A 119 -28.33 3.30 -9.74
N PRO A 120 -28.77 3.92 -10.84
CA PRO A 120 -30.19 4.14 -11.09
C PRO A 120 -30.89 2.80 -11.34
N THR A 121 -32.08 2.64 -10.78
CA THR A 121 -32.96 1.50 -11.03
C THR A 121 -33.94 1.81 -12.16
N THR A 122 -34.58 0.77 -12.72
CA THR A 122 -35.55 0.90 -13.81
C THR A 122 -36.81 1.71 -13.45
N GLY A 123 -37.02 2.07 -12.18
CA GLY A 123 -38.11 2.92 -11.69
C GLY A 123 -37.74 4.39 -11.44
N GLY A 124 -36.50 4.81 -11.70
CA GLY A 124 -36.02 6.17 -11.41
C GLY A 124 -35.48 6.37 -9.98
N ASP A 125 -35.60 5.36 -9.11
CA ASP A 125 -35.00 5.36 -7.78
C ASP A 125 -33.50 5.05 -7.84
N MET A 126 -32.75 5.55 -6.86
CA MET A 126 -31.33 5.25 -6.71
C MET A 126 -31.12 4.03 -5.81
N SER A 127 -30.18 3.17 -6.18
CA SER A 127 -29.73 2.04 -5.36
C SER A 127 -28.19 2.00 -5.28
N ALA A 128 -27.64 1.07 -4.49
CA ALA A 128 -26.21 0.84 -4.41
C ALA A 128 -25.83 -0.43 -5.20
N GLY A 129 -25.00 -0.28 -6.22
CA GLY A 129 -24.38 -1.38 -6.93
C GLY A 129 -23.05 -1.77 -6.28
N THR A 130 -22.87 -3.06 -5.99
CA THR A 130 -21.60 -3.61 -5.49
C THR A 130 -20.86 -4.33 -6.60
N THR A 131 -19.61 -3.96 -6.86
CA THR A 131 -18.72 -4.69 -7.76
C THR A 131 -17.64 -5.38 -6.94
N PRO A 132 -17.64 -6.72 -6.87
CA PRO A 132 -16.54 -7.43 -6.21
C PRO A 132 -15.29 -7.30 -7.07
N GLY A 133 -14.15 -7.01 -6.44
CA GLY A 133 -12.85 -7.17 -7.09
C GLY A 133 -12.17 -8.45 -6.61
N MET A 134 -11.43 -9.05 -7.53
CA MET A 134 -10.69 -10.28 -7.28
C MET A 134 -9.45 -9.98 -6.44
N GLY A 135 -9.19 -10.82 -5.44
CA GLY A 135 -7.98 -10.73 -4.62
C GLY A 135 -6.71 -10.95 -5.45
N GLY A 136 -5.69 -10.15 -5.21
CA GLY A 136 -4.44 -10.22 -5.96
C GLY A 136 -3.26 -9.66 -5.18
N ASN A 137 -2.06 -10.02 -5.63
CA ASN A 137 -0.85 -9.40 -5.10
C ASN A 137 -0.85 -7.93 -5.46
N VAL A 138 -0.44 -7.11 -4.49
CA VAL A 138 -0.29 -5.68 -4.70
C VAL A 138 0.95 -5.44 -5.57
N PRO A 139 0.81 -4.77 -6.75
CA PRO A 139 1.94 -4.53 -7.62
C PRO A 139 2.87 -3.46 -7.04
N GLY A 140 4.14 -3.49 -7.46
CA GLY A 140 5.10 -2.45 -7.13
C GLY A 140 6.00 -2.75 -5.98
N THR A 141 6.86 -1.78 -5.69
CA THR A 141 7.94 -1.87 -4.70
C THR A 141 7.66 -1.02 -3.48
N ALA A 142 6.75 -0.05 -3.57
CA ALA A 142 6.49 0.94 -2.52
C ALA A 142 6.03 0.30 -1.20
N ILE A 143 5.11 -0.66 -1.27
CA ILE A 143 4.60 -1.32 -0.06
C ILE A 143 5.69 -2.13 0.68
N TYR A 144 6.56 -2.80 -0.08
CA TYR A 144 7.65 -3.58 0.50
C TYR A 144 8.77 -2.68 1.02
N ASP A 145 8.99 -1.53 0.37
CA ASP A 145 9.98 -0.54 0.80
C ASP A 145 9.68 0.02 2.20
N VAL A 146 8.43 0.43 2.47
CA VAL A 146 8.04 0.87 3.83
C VAL A 146 8.02 -0.28 4.83
N PHE A 147 7.58 -1.47 4.43
CA PHE A 147 7.60 -2.65 5.28
C PHE A 147 9.02 -2.98 5.75
N TRP A 148 9.98 -3.06 4.82
CA TRP A 148 11.36 -3.40 5.16
C TRP A 148 12.08 -2.32 5.95
N ALA A 149 11.83 -1.04 5.66
CA ALA A 149 12.43 0.05 6.43
C ALA A 149 11.95 0.05 7.90
N ARG A 150 10.66 -0.23 8.13
CA ARG A 150 10.11 -0.35 9.49
C ARG A 150 10.59 -1.62 10.20
N MET A 151 10.74 -2.73 9.48
CA MET A 151 11.36 -3.94 10.02
C MET A 151 12.81 -3.70 10.46
N ASP A 152 13.61 -3.02 9.63
CA ASP A 152 15.00 -2.68 9.97
C ASP A 152 15.08 -1.88 11.26
N TYR A 153 14.21 -0.89 11.42
CA TYR A 153 14.11 -0.10 12.64
C TYR A 153 13.76 -0.98 13.85
N LEU A 154 12.71 -1.80 13.75
CA LEU A 154 12.24 -2.64 14.87
C LEU A 154 13.25 -3.73 15.26
N LEU A 155 14.09 -4.17 14.32
CA LEU A 155 15.18 -5.13 14.56
C LEU A 155 16.48 -4.47 15.05
N GLY A 156 16.52 -3.13 15.13
CA GLY A 156 17.69 -2.36 15.57
C GLY A 156 18.80 -2.26 14.52
N LEU A 157 18.48 -2.48 13.25
CA LEU A 157 19.39 -2.37 12.11
C LEU A 157 19.42 -0.96 11.50
N SER A 158 18.41 -0.14 11.83
CA SER A 158 18.27 1.26 11.44
C SER A 158 17.83 2.08 12.64
N ASP A 159 18.32 3.32 12.74
CA ASP A 159 17.83 4.32 13.69
C ASP A 159 16.71 5.21 13.08
N GLN A 160 16.42 5.03 11.80
CA GLN A 160 15.40 5.79 11.06
C GLN A 160 14.08 5.00 10.95
N TRP A 161 12.99 5.59 11.41
CA TRP A 161 11.64 5.11 11.16
C TRP A 161 11.07 5.76 9.90
N MET A 162 10.68 4.95 8.91
CA MET A 162 10.03 5.47 7.71
C MET A 162 8.58 5.87 8.01
N THR A 163 8.32 7.18 7.97
CA THR A 163 6.96 7.73 8.07
C THR A 163 6.18 7.49 6.77
N CYS A 164 4.85 7.54 6.84
CA CYS A 164 4.05 7.45 5.63
C CYS A 164 4.20 8.68 4.72
N GLU A 165 4.53 9.85 5.27
CA GLU A 165 4.93 11.02 4.47
C GLU A 165 6.19 10.72 3.64
N GLU A 166 7.22 10.15 4.25
CA GLU A 166 8.45 9.77 3.55
C GLU A 166 8.18 8.69 2.50
N SER A 167 7.39 7.66 2.83
CA SER A 167 6.99 6.62 1.86
C SER A 167 6.25 7.24 0.66
N ASN A 168 5.27 8.11 0.91
CA ASN A 168 4.52 8.82 -0.13
C ASN A 168 5.42 9.71 -0.98
N ARG A 169 6.39 10.39 -0.36
CA ARG A 169 7.40 11.19 -1.06
C ARG A 169 8.22 10.32 -2.01
N ARG A 170 8.71 9.15 -1.56
CA ARG A 170 9.49 8.22 -2.40
C ARG A 170 8.68 7.66 -3.59
N VAL A 171 7.39 7.44 -3.41
CA VAL A 171 6.46 7.12 -4.51
C VAL A 171 6.37 8.29 -5.48
N SER A 172 6.12 9.51 -4.99
CA SER A 172 5.93 10.69 -5.83
C SER A 172 7.18 11.08 -6.63
N THR A 173 8.38 10.83 -6.09
CA THR A 173 9.65 11.09 -6.77
C THR A 173 10.09 9.94 -7.68
N GLY A 174 9.32 8.85 -7.77
CA GLY A 174 9.64 7.68 -8.58
C GLY A 174 10.81 6.85 -8.06
N ALA A 175 11.20 7.00 -6.78
CA ALA A 175 12.24 6.17 -6.16
C ALA A 175 11.73 4.73 -5.94
N VAL A 176 10.42 4.60 -5.71
CA VAL A 176 9.65 3.36 -5.69
C VAL A 176 8.34 3.59 -6.44
N TRP A 177 7.61 2.53 -6.78
CA TRP A 177 6.35 2.63 -7.50
C TRP A 177 5.32 1.64 -6.97
N GLY A 178 4.04 1.87 -7.32
CA GLY A 178 2.90 1.10 -6.81
C GLY A 178 2.33 1.67 -5.51
N PRO A 179 1.18 1.15 -5.05
CA PRO A 179 0.54 1.61 -3.84
C PRO A 179 1.30 1.18 -2.59
N ASN A 180 1.17 1.96 -1.52
CA ASN A 180 1.62 1.67 -0.17
C ASN A 180 0.46 1.71 0.85
N ASP A 181 -0.78 1.76 0.35
CA ASP A 181 -2.00 2.04 1.12
C ASP A 181 -2.26 1.08 2.28
N ALA A 182 -1.87 -0.19 2.14
CA ALA A 182 -2.05 -1.20 3.19
C ALA A 182 -1.27 -0.90 4.48
N LEU A 183 -0.29 0.01 4.43
CA LEU A 183 0.47 0.48 5.59
C LEU A 183 0.46 2.01 5.75
N CYS A 184 -0.02 2.77 4.75
CA CYS A 184 0.10 4.23 4.73
C CYS A 184 -1.11 5.02 4.23
N ASN A 185 -2.26 4.38 4.07
CA ASN A 185 -3.48 5.08 3.69
C ASN A 185 -4.02 5.95 4.84
N GLY A 186 -3.86 7.27 4.69
CA GLY A 186 -4.29 8.25 5.70
C GLY A 186 -5.80 8.33 5.96
N PHE A 187 -6.64 7.61 5.20
CA PHE A 187 -8.08 7.51 5.46
C PHE A 187 -8.44 6.38 6.43
N ASN A 188 -7.64 5.32 6.51
CA ASN A 188 -8.03 4.09 7.21
C ASN A 188 -6.85 3.35 7.87
N VAL A 189 -5.69 3.97 8.01
CA VAL A 189 -4.53 3.45 8.75
C VAL A 189 -4.22 4.43 9.89
N LYS A 190 -4.06 3.94 11.12
CA LYS A 190 -3.70 4.77 12.29
C LYS A 190 -2.28 5.34 12.24
N ASP A 191 -1.34 4.61 11.65
CA ASP A 191 0.08 4.94 11.53
C ASP A 191 0.69 5.42 12.86
N ASP A 192 0.62 4.55 13.87
CA ASP A 192 1.25 4.79 15.17
C ASP A 192 2.78 4.75 15.09
N LEU A 193 3.39 5.58 15.92
CA LEU A 193 4.85 5.67 16.04
C LEU A 193 5.33 4.70 17.12
N PRO A 194 6.54 4.13 16.97
CA PRO A 194 7.26 3.53 18.08
C PRO A 194 7.31 4.48 19.29
N ALA A 195 7.13 3.94 20.50
CA ALA A 195 6.97 4.73 21.73
C ALA A 195 8.11 5.74 21.95
N GLU A 196 9.33 5.36 21.59
CA GLU A 196 10.54 6.16 21.68
C GLU A 196 10.60 7.34 20.71
N LEU A 197 9.74 7.38 19.69
CA LEU A 197 9.61 8.46 18.71
C LEU A 197 8.41 9.37 18.96
N VAL A 198 7.49 8.98 19.86
CA VAL A 198 6.34 9.80 20.23
C VAL A 198 6.83 11.14 20.80
N GLY A 199 6.38 12.24 20.20
CA GLY A 199 6.80 13.61 20.57
C GLY A 199 8.15 14.05 20.00
N LYS A 200 8.87 13.18 19.28
CA LYS A 200 10.09 13.53 18.53
C LYS A 200 9.83 13.72 17.03
N ILE A 201 8.82 13.05 16.52
CA ILE A 201 8.35 13.15 15.15
C ILE A 201 6.89 13.61 15.19
N GLU A 202 6.56 14.65 14.44
CA GLU A 202 5.17 15.06 14.27
C GLU A 202 4.45 14.03 13.40
N LYS A 203 3.32 13.51 13.90
CA LYS A 203 2.42 12.73 13.03
C LYS A 203 1.82 13.65 11.98
N PRO A 204 1.73 13.22 10.70
CA PRO A 204 0.95 13.95 9.72
C PRO A 204 -0.48 14.12 10.24
N LYS A 205 -1.01 15.35 10.21
CA LYS A 205 -2.44 15.54 10.46
C LYS A 205 -3.23 14.74 9.42
N PRO A 206 -4.30 14.02 9.81
CA PRO A 206 -5.18 13.41 8.83
C PRO A 206 -5.62 14.49 7.84
N SER A 207 -5.45 14.22 6.55
CA SER A 207 -5.74 15.16 5.47
C SER A 207 -7.22 15.56 5.52
N SER A 208 -7.52 16.68 6.19
CA SER A 208 -8.84 17.31 6.16
C SER A 208 -9.00 18.06 4.83
N THR A 209 -9.06 17.35 3.72
CA THR A 209 -9.46 17.93 2.44
C THR A 209 -10.81 17.37 2.04
N PHE A 210 -11.82 17.85 2.76
CA PHE A 210 -13.17 18.06 2.26
C PHE A 210 -13.60 19.43 2.79
N ASN A 211 -13.07 20.50 2.19
CA ASN A 211 -13.61 21.86 2.16
C ASN A 211 -12.65 22.74 1.35
N ASP A 212 -13.11 23.13 0.16
CA ASP A 212 -13.05 24.48 -0.43
C ASP A 212 -13.08 24.38 -1.96
N GLY A 213 -14.29 24.57 -2.50
CA GLY A 213 -14.61 24.58 -3.94
C GLY A 213 -16.11 24.49 -4.17
#